data_AF-A0A7V1Z6F2-F1
#
_entry.id   AF-A0A7V1Z6F2-F1
#
_cell.length_a   1.000
_cell.length_b   1.000
_cell.length_c   1.000
_cell.angle_alpha   90.00
_cell.angle_beta   90.00
_cell.angle_gamma   90.00
#
_symmetry.space_group_name_H-M   'P 1'
#
loop_
_entity.id
_entity.type
_entity.pdbx_description
1 polymer ?
#
loop_
_entity_poly.entity_id
_entity_poly.type
_entity_poly.pdbx_seq_one_letter_code
_entity_poly.pdbx_strand_id
1 'polypeptide(L)'
;MKRILNWLMLGIALVAFGSLGLALKDEIPGVDEIMDITHKAKKGLKDVLEAEAKKPKPDWVKMEKDAKEFTRLISLLEKNDPPKGPKPSWIKLSKEYTQDVAQVEAAVKKKDAKAVLAALKNLDKKCDDCHDKHRP
;
A
#
# COMPACT_ATOMS: atom_id res chain seq x y z
N MET A 1 34.86 -8.16 -67.49
CA MET A 1 36.08 -7.77 -66.75
C MET A 1 35.68 -7.33 -65.35
N LYS A 2 36.21 -8.01 -64.31
CA LYS A 2 36.26 -7.62 -62.89
C LYS A 2 34.88 -7.57 -62.19
N ARG A 3 34.61 -8.23 -61.05
CA ARG A 3 35.44 -8.92 -60.04
C ARG A 3 34.47 -9.63 -59.05
N ILE A 4 34.66 -10.94 -58.85
CA ILE A 4 34.58 -11.72 -57.56
C ILE A 4 33.53 -11.26 -56.52
N LEU A 5 32.45 -11.99 -56.25
CA LEU A 5 32.35 -13.31 -55.59
C LEU A 5 33.36 -13.49 -54.45
N ASN A 6 32.95 -13.10 -53.24
CA ASN A 6 32.93 -13.89 -52.00
C ASN A 6 32.75 -12.90 -50.84
N TRP A 7 31.83 -13.16 -49.92
CA TRP A 7 32.04 -13.01 -48.46
C TRP A 7 30.82 -13.53 -47.72
N LEU A 8 30.97 -14.78 -47.26
CA LEU A 8 30.36 -15.27 -46.04
C LEU A 8 30.61 -14.28 -44.90
N MET A 9 29.54 -13.78 -44.28
CA MET A 9 29.52 -13.44 -42.86
C MET A 9 28.18 -13.96 -42.33
N LEU A 10 28.18 -15.20 -41.85
CA LEU A 10 28.30 -15.51 -40.42
C LEU A 10 27.14 -14.89 -39.63
N GLY A 11 26.06 -15.66 -39.54
CA GLY A 11 25.01 -15.40 -38.56
C GLY A 11 25.55 -15.58 -37.15
N ILE A 12 25.23 -14.63 -36.28
CA ILE A 12 24.93 -14.78 -34.86
C ILE A 12 23.91 -13.66 -34.58
N ALA A 13 22.63 -14.00 -34.62
CA ALA A 13 21.58 -13.16 -34.05
C ALA A 13 21.59 -13.38 -32.53
N LEU A 14 22.53 -12.73 -31.84
CA LEU A 14 22.45 -12.56 -30.40
C LEU A 14 21.54 -11.35 -30.16
N VAL A 15 20.23 -11.61 -30.20
CA VAL A 15 19.24 -10.72 -29.60
C VAL A 15 19.51 -10.77 -28.10
N ALA A 16 20.40 -9.87 -27.64
CA ALA A 16 20.45 -9.49 -26.25
C ALA A 16 19.17 -8.73 -25.92
N PHE A 17 18.06 -9.47 -25.78
CA PHE A 17 16.95 -9.12 -24.92
C PHE A 17 17.46 -9.27 -23.47
N GLY A 18 18.54 -8.55 -23.16
CA GLY A 18 18.93 -8.25 -21.80
C GLY A 18 17.82 -7.36 -21.30
N SER A 19 16.88 -8.02 -20.63
CA SER A 19 15.79 -7.44 -19.87
C SER A 19 16.12 -6.02 -19.50
N LEU A 20 15.41 -5.09 -20.12
CA LEU A 20 15.06 -3.83 -19.54
C LEU A 20 14.45 -4.18 -18.17
N GLY A 21 15.32 -4.34 -17.17
CA GLY A 21 14.92 -4.32 -15.79
C GLY A 21 14.37 -2.93 -15.61
N LEU A 22 13.05 -2.81 -15.76
CA LEU A 22 12.28 -1.78 -15.11
C LEU A 22 12.72 -1.86 -13.65
N ALA A 23 13.71 -1.05 -13.28
CA ALA A 23 13.81 -0.53 -11.95
C ALA A 23 12.53 0.30 -11.77
N LEU A 24 11.44 -0.39 -11.42
CA LEU A 24 10.35 0.19 -10.66
C LEU A 24 11.03 0.71 -9.41
N LYS A 25 11.42 1.99 -9.43
CA LYS A 25 11.49 2.77 -8.21
C LYS A 25 10.07 2.70 -7.69
N ASP A 26 9.83 1.83 -6.73
CA ASP A 26 8.66 1.91 -5.87
C ASP A 26 8.77 3.26 -5.15
N GLU A 27 8.28 4.32 -5.80
CA GLU A 27 8.18 5.63 -5.19
C GLU A 27 7.26 5.47 -3.98
N ILE A 28 7.79 5.82 -2.81
CA ILE A 28 7.02 5.81 -1.56
C ILE A 28 5.94 6.88 -1.72
N PRO A 29 4.64 6.53 -1.68
CA PRO A 29 3.58 7.52 -1.81
C PRO A 29 3.68 8.58 -0.72
N GLY A 30 3.33 9.82 -1.05
CA GLY A 30 3.34 10.92 -0.10
C GLY A 30 2.31 10.70 1.03
N VAL A 31 2.51 11.36 2.16
CA VAL A 31 1.61 11.25 3.33
C VAL A 31 0.15 11.52 2.95
N ASP A 32 -0.12 12.61 2.22
CA ASP A 32 -1.47 12.96 1.80
C ASP A 32 -2.08 11.91 0.87
N GLU A 33 -1.29 11.35 -0.04
CA GLU A 33 -1.73 10.29 -0.95
C GLU A 33 -2.09 9.01 -0.19
N ILE A 34 -1.25 8.59 0.76
CA ILE A 34 -1.52 7.44 1.64
C ILE A 34 -2.84 7.68 2.39
N MET A 35 -3.01 8.86 2.98
CA MET A 35 -4.22 9.18 3.75
C MET A 35 -5.45 9.28 2.85
N ASP A 36 -5.35 9.80 1.63
CA ASP A 36 -6.46 9.85 0.69
C ASP A 36 -6.89 8.44 0.25
N ILE A 37 -5.94 7.56 -0.09
CA ILE A 37 -6.26 6.18 -0.50
C ILE A 37 -6.89 5.40 0.66
N THR A 38 -6.44 5.62 1.89
CA THR A 38 -6.85 4.82 3.05
C THR A 38 -8.10 5.37 3.75
N HIS A 39 -8.28 6.70 3.79
CA HIS A 39 -9.27 7.38 4.66
C HIS A 39 -10.21 8.36 3.96
N LYS A 40 -10.10 8.58 2.65
CA LYS A 40 -11.02 9.47 1.95
C LYS A 40 -12.47 9.02 2.15
N ALA A 41 -13.32 9.92 2.64
CA ALA A 41 -14.71 9.58 2.94
C ALA A 41 -15.41 8.86 1.77
N LYS A 42 -16.07 7.75 2.10
CA LYS A 42 -16.82 6.84 1.20
C LYS A 42 -15.99 6.09 0.14
N LYS A 43 -14.70 6.38 0.02
CA LYS A 43 -13.85 5.82 -1.06
C LYS A 43 -12.58 5.15 -0.54
N GLY A 44 -12.10 5.57 0.62
CA GLY A 44 -10.89 5.06 1.24
C GLY A 44 -11.06 3.62 1.70
N LEU A 45 -9.95 2.89 1.76
CA LEU A 45 -9.94 1.48 2.15
C LEU A 45 -10.66 1.23 3.48
N LYS A 46 -10.56 2.13 4.46
CA LYS A 46 -11.29 2.05 5.73
C LYS A 46 -12.80 1.91 5.51
N ASP A 47 -13.40 2.86 4.79
CA ASP A 47 -14.85 2.91 4.55
C ASP A 47 -15.30 1.78 3.62
N VAL A 48 -14.47 1.41 2.63
CA VAL A 48 -14.73 0.27 1.74
C VAL A 48 -14.79 -1.04 2.52
N LEU A 49 -13.82 -1.29 3.41
CA LEU A 49 -13.80 -2.46 4.27
C LEU A 49 -14.97 -2.46 5.26
N GLU A 50 -15.32 -1.30 5.83
CA GLU A 50 -16.46 -1.16 6.73
C GLU A 50 -17.78 -1.49 6.02
N ALA A 51 -17.99 -0.94 4.82
CA ALA A 51 -19.19 -1.18 4.03
C ALA A 51 -19.29 -2.64 3.60
N GLU A 52 -18.19 -3.26 3.20
CA GLU A 52 -18.14 -4.68 2.82
C GLU A 52 -18.46 -5.59 4.01
N ALA A 53 -17.87 -5.33 5.18
CA ALA A 53 -18.10 -6.11 6.39
C ALA A 53 -19.57 -6.07 6.87
N LYS A 54 -20.32 -5.01 6.53
CA LYS A 54 -21.75 -4.88 6.86
C LYS A 54 -22.68 -5.67 5.95
N LYS A 55 -22.19 -6.22 4.83
CA LYS A 55 -23.02 -6.99 3.91
C LYS A 55 -23.39 -8.35 4.52
N PRO A 56 -24.55 -8.92 4.16
CA PRO A 56 -24.92 -10.28 4.58
C PRO A 56 -23.91 -11.35 4.11
N LYS A 57 -23.25 -11.10 2.98
CA LYS A 57 -22.22 -11.96 2.40
C LYS A 57 -21.06 -11.11 1.90
N PRO A 58 -20.08 -10.78 2.77
CA PRO A 58 -18.90 -10.02 2.36
C PRO A 58 -18.04 -10.77 1.33
N ASP A 59 -17.45 -10.03 0.40
CA ASP A 59 -16.41 -10.53 -0.50
C ASP A 59 -15.07 -10.61 0.23
N TRP A 60 -14.86 -11.72 0.94
CA TRP A 60 -13.64 -11.95 1.71
C TRP A 60 -12.35 -11.92 0.87
N VAL A 61 -12.41 -12.32 -0.41
CA VAL A 61 -11.23 -12.32 -1.28
C VAL A 61 -10.82 -10.87 -1.58
N LYS A 62 -11.80 -10.01 -1.89
CA LYS A 62 -11.54 -8.59 -2.07
C LYS A 62 -11.10 -7.94 -0.76
N MET A 63 -11.79 -8.21 0.35
CA MET A 63 -11.42 -7.65 1.65
C MET A 63 -9.99 -8.01 2.05
N GLU A 64 -9.54 -9.25 1.82
CA GLU A 64 -8.16 -9.64 2.12
C GLU A 64 -7.12 -8.83 1.33
N LYS A 65 -7.41 -8.52 0.06
CA LYS A 65 -6.55 -7.66 -0.77
C LYS A 65 -6.56 -6.22 -0.26
N ASP A 66 -7.75 -5.66 -0.04
CA ASP A 66 -7.93 -4.30 0.45
C ASP A 66 -7.28 -4.09 1.83
N ALA A 67 -7.42 -5.05 2.75
CA ALA A 67 -6.86 -4.96 4.08
C ALA A 67 -5.32 -5.10 4.08
N LYS A 68 -4.76 -5.97 3.24
CA LYS A 68 -3.30 -6.04 3.03
C LYS A 68 -2.76 -4.73 2.47
N GLU A 69 -3.45 -4.16 1.49
CA GLU A 69 -3.06 -2.87 0.91
C GLU A 69 -3.17 -1.75 1.94
N PHE A 70 -4.20 -1.78 2.78
CA PHE A 70 -4.34 -0.84 3.88
C PHE A 70 -3.15 -0.93 4.86
N THR A 71 -2.81 -2.13 5.35
CA THR A 71 -1.63 -2.34 6.20
C THR A 71 -0.35 -1.87 5.51
N ARG A 72 -0.17 -2.20 4.22
CA ARG A 72 1.02 -1.82 3.43
C ARG A 72 1.15 -0.30 3.35
N LEU A 73 0.11 0.39 2.92
CA LEU A 73 0.13 1.86 2.77
C LEU A 73 0.41 2.56 4.10
N ILE A 74 -0.24 2.13 5.18
CA ILE A 74 0.01 2.70 6.51
C ILE A 74 1.44 2.45 6.99
N SER A 75 2.01 1.27 6.69
CA SER A 75 3.41 0.98 7.00
C SER A 75 4.41 1.87 6.24
N LEU A 76 4.01 2.50 5.14
CA LEU A 76 4.87 3.42 4.38
C LEU A 76 4.91 4.83 4.98
N LEU A 77 4.02 5.17 5.92
CA LEU A 77 4.06 6.46 6.61
C LEU A 77 5.37 6.66 7.35
N GLU A 78 5.92 5.62 8.00
CA GLU A 78 7.19 5.74 8.74
C GLU A 78 8.39 6.09 7.83
N LYS A 79 8.26 5.90 6.52
CA LYS A 79 9.31 6.19 5.53
C LYS A 79 9.26 7.63 5.03
N ASN A 80 8.14 8.32 5.26
CA ASN A 80 7.99 9.74 4.98
C ASN A 80 8.54 10.58 6.14
N ASP A 81 9.00 11.80 5.85
CA ASP A 81 9.20 12.81 6.89
C ASP A 81 7.84 13.36 7.35
N PRO A 82 7.66 13.65 8.66
CA PRO A 82 6.41 14.20 9.13
C PRO A 82 6.16 15.60 8.53
N PRO A 83 4.93 15.92 8.12
CA PRO A 83 4.60 17.28 7.67
C PRO A 83 4.85 18.35 8.74
N LYS A 84 4.71 17.97 10.02
CA LYS A 84 4.91 18.81 11.19
C LYS A 84 5.44 18.00 12.37
N GLY A 85 6.19 18.64 13.27
CA GLY A 85 6.58 18.04 14.54
C GLY A 85 7.75 17.04 14.44
N PRO A 86 8.08 16.36 15.55
CA PRO A 86 9.32 15.60 15.66
C PRO A 86 9.25 14.22 14.99
N LYS A 87 10.28 13.88 14.20
CA LYS A 87 10.44 12.57 13.51
C LYS A 87 10.35 11.33 14.43
N PRO A 88 10.90 11.33 15.66
CA PRO A 88 10.71 10.19 16.57
C PRO A 88 9.25 9.91 16.94
N SER A 89 8.44 10.97 17.17
CA SER A 89 7.00 10.84 17.44
C SER A 89 6.28 10.26 16.23
N TRP A 90 6.61 10.74 15.03
CA TRP A 90 6.03 10.26 13.77
C TRP A 90 6.27 8.77 13.54
N ILE A 91 7.51 8.32 13.69
CA ILE A 91 7.88 6.90 13.53
C ILE A 91 7.13 6.04 14.55
N LYS A 92 7.07 6.49 15.81
CA LYS A 92 6.35 5.76 16.87
C LYS A 92 4.87 5.61 16.51
N LEU A 93 4.18 6.71 16.24
CA LEU A 93 2.74 6.70 15.96
C LEU A 93 2.41 5.95 14.66
N SER A 94 3.24 6.06 13.63
CA SER A 94 3.06 5.31 12.37
C SER A 94 3.17 3.80 12.59
N LYS A 95 4.10 3.34 13.44
CA LYS A 95 4.26 1.93 13.79
C LYS A 95 3.08 1.41 14.60
N GLU A 96 2.67 2.14 15.64
CA GLU A 96 1.49 1.80 16.44
C GLU A 96 0.25 1.71 15.53
N TYR A 97 0.11 2.67 14.62
CA TYR A 97 -1.00 2.69 13.69
C TYR A 97 -0.97 1.52 12.69
N THR A 98 0.21 1.15 12.19
CA THR A 98 0.39 -0.05 11.35
C THR A 98 -0.03 -1.32 12.10
N GLN A 99 0.32 -1.44 13.39
CA GLN A 99 -0.07 -2.58 14.22
C GLN A 99 -1.58 -2.67 14.43
N ASP A 100 -2.27 -1.53 14.57
CA ASP A 100 -3.71 -1.48 14.68
C ASP A 100 -4.41 -1.90 13.37
N VAL A 101 -3.92 -1.41 12.22
CA VAL A 101 -4.46 -1.81 10.91
C VAL A 101 -4.20 -3.29 10.63
N ALA A 102 -3.08 -3.85 11.11
CA ALA A 102 -2.84 -5.29 11.04
C ALA A 102 -3.89 -6.12 11.81
N GLN A 103 -4.57 -5.55 12.82
CA GLN A 103 -5.70 -6.22 13.47
C GLN A 103 -6.93 -6.30 12.56
N VAL A 104 -7.15 -5.28 11.72
CA VAL A 104 -8.18 -5.32 10.67
C VAL A 104 -7.87 -6.45 9.69
N GLU A 105 -6.63 -6.50 9.19
CA GLU A 105 -6.19 -7.57 8.27
C GLU A 105 -6.34 -8.97 8.89
N ALA A 106 -5.97 -9.13 10.17
CA ALA A 106 -6.12 -10.39 10.88
C ALA A 106 -7.61 -10.79 11.04
N ALA A 107 -8.49 -9.84 11.33
CA ALA A 107 -9.94 -10.07 11.42
C ALA A 107 -10.54 -10.45 10.05
N VAL A 108 -10.09 -9.79 8.97
CA VAL A 108 -10.47 -10.12 7.60
C VAL A 108 -10.05 -11.54 7.23
N LYS A 109 -8.80 -11.95 7.52
CA LYS A 109 -8.32 -13.32 7.28
C LYS A 109 -9.13 -14.38 8.02
N LYS A 110 -9.64 -14.04 9.21
CA LYS A 110 -10.53 -14.89 10.01
C LYS A 110 -11.98 -14.86 9.53
N LYS A 111 -12.30 -14.02 8.55
CA LYS A 111 -13.65 -13.81 8.02
C LYS A 111 -14.66 -13.40 9.11
N ASP A 112 -14.19 -12.60 10.06
CA ASP A 112 -14.99 -12.15 11.21
C ASP A 112 -15.42 -10.70 11.02
N ALA A 113 -16.63 -10.51 10.48
CA ALA A 113 -17.19 -9.18 10.22
C ALA A 113 -17.30 -8.32 11.48
N LYS A 114 -17.63 -8.92 12.64
CA LYS A 114 -17.76 -8.18 13.90
C LYS A 114 -16.39 -7.69 14.37
N ALA A 115 -15.38 -8.55 14.29
CA ALA A 115 -14.01 -8.18 14.62
C ALA A 115 -13.45 -7.11 13.66
N VAL A 116 -13.76 -7.19 12.36
CA VAL A 116 -13.37 -6.15 11.38
C VAL A 116 -13.96 -4.80 11.78
N LEU A 117 -15.27 -4.75 12.04
CA LEU A 117 -15.95 -3.51 12.44
C LEU A 117 -15.42 -2.96 13.76
N ALA A 118 -15.15 -3.83 14.74
CA ALA A 118 -14.58 -3.43 16.03
C ALA A 118 -13.15 -2.88 15.88
N ALA A 119 -12.31 -3.53 15.05
CA ALA A 119 -10.95 -3.08 14.78
C ALA A 119 -10.96 -1.72 14.06
N LEU A 120 -11.77 -1.55 13.02
CA LEU A 120 -11.92 -0.28 12.29
C LEU A 120 -12.39 0.85 13.23
N LYS A 121 -13.36 0.60 14.11
CA LYS A 121 -13.82 1.59 15.10
C LYS A 121 -12.74 1.95 16.12
N ASN A 122 -11.84 1.04 16.44
CA ASN A 122 -10.72 1.35 17.33
C ASN A 122 -9.67 2.25 16.66
N LEU A 123 -9.53 2.22 15.33
CA LEU A 123 -8.67 3.15 14.60
C LEU A 123 -9.13 4.60 14.78
N ASP A 124 -10.44 4.85 14.75
CA ASP A 124 -11.01 6.20 14.87
C ASP A 124 -10.63 6.90 16.19
N LYS A 125 -10.37 6.13 17.24
CA LYS A 125 -9.97 6.67 18.56
C LYS A 125 -8.53 7.18 18.60
N LYS A 126 -7.72 6.89 17.57
CA LYS A 126 -6.29 7.18 17.52
C LYS A 126 -5.92 8.22 16.45
N CYS A 127 -6.89 8.67 15.67
CA CYS A 127 -6.66 9.65 14.60
C CYS A 127 -6.08 10.96 15.16
N ASP A 128 -6.68 11.48 16.24
CA ASP A 128 -6.32 12.78 16.82
C ASP A 128 -4.90 12.79 17.39
N ASP A 129 -4.46 11.68 18.00
CA ASP A 129 -3.11 11.57 18.58
C ASP A 129 -2.00 11.82 17.55
N CYS A 130 -2.21 11.40 16.31
CA CYS A 130 -1.30 11.64 15.19
C CYS A 130 -1.58 12.99 14.53
N HIS A 131 -2.84 13.29 14.22
CA HIS A 131 -3.21 14.49 13.50
C HIS A 131 -2.86 15.78 14.26
N ASP A 132 -3.06 15.84 15.58
CA ASP A 132 -2.75 17.03 16.38
C ASP A 132 -1.26 17.37 16.35
N LYS A 133 -0.39 16.34 16.25
CA LYS A 133 1.08 16.51 16.27
C LYS A 133 1.67 16.71 14.89
N HIS A 134 1.08 16.10 13.86
CA HIS A 134 1.75 15.89 12.58
C HIS A 134 0.94 16.34 11.35
N ARG A 135 -0.35 16.63 11.50
CA ARG A 135 -1.14 17.26 10.43
C ARG A 135 -0.84 18.77 10.39
N PRO A 136 -0.59 19.36 9.21
CA PRO A 136 -0.39 20.80 9.06
C PRO A 136 -1.56 21.63 9.57
#